data_AF-A0A6L9QWZ3-F1
#
_entry.id   AF-A0A6L9QWZ3-F1
#
_cell.length_a   1.000
_cell.length_b   1.000
_cell.length_c   1.000
_cell.angle_alpha   90.00
_cell.angle_beta   90.00
_cell.angle_gamma   90.00
#
_symmetry.space_group_name_H-M   'P 1'
#
loop_
_entity.id
_entity.type
_entity.pdbx_description
1 polymer ?
#
loop_
_entity_poly.entity_id
_entity_poly.type
_entity_poly.pdbx_seq_one_letter_code
_entity_poly.pdbx_strand_id
1 'polypeptide(L)' 'MRREIVDAVLYVVRTGSAWRQLPAAFPPWQLVSWYFVRWQKQRDTLRMLDVLRHQIRRSQGPWRRSQRGHH' A
#
# COMPACT_ATOMS: atom_id res chain seq x y z
N MET A 1 7.11 7.55 12.33
CA MET A 1 7.90 7.41 11.08
C MET A 1 7.82 6.04 10.40
N ARG A 2 8.33 4.92 10.97
CA ARG A 2 8.30 3.61 10.24
C ARG A 2 6.90 3.05 9.99
N ARG A 3 5.94 3.27 10.91
CA ARG A 3 4.55 2.78 10.79
C ARG A 3 3.77 3.55 9.72
N GLU A 4 3.82 4.88 9.71
CA GLU A 4 3.09 5.72 8.74
C GLU A 4 3.38 5.39 7.27
N ILE A 5 4.63 5.07 6.93
CA ILE A 5 5.01 4.65 5.57
C ILE A 5 4.40 3.29 5.23
N VAL A 6 4.45 2.34 6.18
CA VAL A 6 3.86 1.00 6.00
C VAL A 6 2.34 1.09 5.90
N ASP A 7 1.70 1.94 6.71
CA ASP A 7 0.27 2.19 6.68
C ASP A 7 -0.16 2.85 5.35
N ALA A 8 0.63 3.78 4.82
CA ALA A 8 0.40 4.39 3.51
C ALA A 8 0.52 3.38 2.35
N VAL A 9 1.54 2.52 2.38
CA VAL A 9 1.69 1.42 1.41
C VAL A 9 0.51 0.45 1.52
N LEU A 10 0.11 0.08 2.73
CA LEU A 10 -1.02 -0.81 2.97
C LEU A 10 -2.34 -0.20 2.47
N TYR A 11 -2.54 1.10 2.68
CA TYR A 11 -3.70 1.83 2.15
C TYR A 11 -3.80 1.68 0.64
N VAL A 12 -2.72 2.03 -0.09
CA VAL A 12 -2.67 1.95 -1.56
C VAL A 12 -2.92 0.54 -2.07
N VAL A 13 -2.30 -0.47 -1.45
CA VAL A 13 -2.49 -1.88 -1.86
C VAL A 13 -3.90 -2.39 -1.52
N ARG A 14 -4.50 -1.93 -0.43
CA ARG A 14 -5.84 -2.33 0.02
C ARG A 14 -6.95 -1.68 -0.80
N THR A 15 -6.84 -0.39 -1.10
CA THR A 15 -7.87 0.36 -1.83
C THR A 15 -7.67 0.28 -3.34
N GLY A 16 -6.48 -0.09 -3.82
CA GLY A 16 -6.12 -0.04 -5.23
C GLY A 16 -5.98 1.39 -5.76
N SER A 17 -5.96 2.39 -4.88
CA SER A 17 -5.85 3.81 -5.27
C SER A 17 -4.46 4.12 -5.81
N ALA A 18 -4.35 5.03 -6.77
CA ALA A 18 -3.05 5.49 -7.24
C ALA A 18 -2.28 6.19 -6.10
N TRP A 19 -0.94 6.09 -6.09
CA TRP A 19 -0.09 6.79 -5.10
C TRP A 19 -0.40 8.29 -4.99
N ARG A 20 -0.79 8.93 -6.09
CA ARG A 20 -1.15 10.36 -6.14
C ARG A 20 -2.48 10.69 -5.45
N GLN A 21 -3.32 9.69 -5.18
CA GLN A 21 -4.59 9.82 -4.45
C GLN A 21 -4.45 9.51 -2.95
N LEU A 22 -3.21 9.38 -2.45
CA LEU A 22 -2.96 9.16 -1.03
C LEU A 22 -3.51 10.36 -0.22
N PRO A 23 -4.31 10.12 0.84
CA PRO A 23 -4.79 11.19 1.70
C PRO A 23 -3.65 12.02 2.31
N ALA A 24 -3.86 13.33 2.49
CA ALA A 24 -2.87 14.24 3.06
C ALA A 24 -2.50 13.94 4.53
N ALA A 25 -3.26 13.08 5.20
CA ALA A 25 -2.95 12.56 6.52
C ALA A 25 -1.74 11.60 6.53
N PHE A 26 -1.34 11.09 5.35
CA PHE A 26 -0.16 10.24 5.19
C PHE A 26 1.06 11.06 4.73
N PRO A 27 2.28 10.52 4.91
CA PRO A 27 3.47 11.12 4.34
C PRO A 27 3.35 11.30 2.82
N PRO A 28 4.06 12.29 2.22
CA PRO A 28 3.99 12.53 0.79
C PRO A 28 4.22 11.27 -0.02
N TRP A 29 3.38 11.03 -1.03
CA TRP A 29 3.41 9.80 -1.82
C TRP A 29 4.77 9.52 -2.46
N GLN A 30 5.55 10.57 -2.77
CA GLN A 30 6.92 10.47 -3.28
C GLN A 30 7.85 9.79 -2.28
N LEU A 31 7.72 10.15 -0.99
CA LEU A 31 8.49 9.55 0.10
C LEU A 31 8.08 8.08 0.27
N VAL A 32 6.78 7.81 0.31
CA VAL A 32 6.25 6.45 0.46
C VAL A 32 6.71 5.54 -0.69
N SER A 33 6.62 6.02 -1.94
CA SER A 33 7.09 5.31 -3.13
C SER A 33 8.61 5.09 -3.12
N TRP A 34 9.39 6.10 -2.72
CA TRP A 34 10.84 5.97 -2.61
C TRP A 34 11.25 4.90 -1.59
N TYR A 35 10.61 4.87 -0.42
CA TYR A 35 10.85 3.83 0.57
C TYR A 35 10.45 2.45 0.06
N PHE A 36 9.31 2.34 -0.63
CA PHE A 36 8.88 1.08 -1.24
C PHE A 36 9.90 0.54 -2.25
N VAL A 37 10.39 1.39 -3.17
CA VAL A 37 11.42 1.01 -4.15
C VAL A 37 12.74 0.65 -3.46
N ARG A 38 13.13 1.41 -2.43
CA ARG A 38 14.34 1.12 -1.64
C ARG A 38 14.26 -0.24 -0.96
N TRP A 39 13.12 -0.57 -0.35
CA TRP A 39 12.91 -1.88 0.27
C TRP A 39 12.92 -3.00 -0.76
N GLN A 40 12.29 -2.80 -1.92
CA GLN A 40 12.31 -3.75 -3.02
C GLN A 40 13.75 -4.13 -3.43
N LYS A 41 14.64 -3.13 -3.48
CA LYS A 41 16.06 -3.31 -3.83
C LYS A 41 16.88 -3.99 -2.72
N GLN A 42 16.51 -3.81 -1.45
CA GLN A 42 17.28 -4.34 -0.30
C GLN A 42 16.96 -5.81 0.06
N ARG A 43 16.06 -6.51 -0.66
CA ARG A 43 15.59 -7.89 -0.34
C ARG A 43 14.91 -8.06 1.03
N ASP A 44 14.92 -7.04 1.89
CA ASP A 44 14.07 -6.90 3.08
C ASP A 44 12.56 -6.92 2.76
N THR A 45 12.22 -6.81 1.48
CA THR A 45 10.87 -6.89 0.93
C THR A 45 10.10 -8.12 1.38
N LEU A 46 10.75 -9.29 1.54
CA LEU A 46 10.03 -10.53 1.88
C LEU A 46 9.37 -10.46 3.26
N ARG A 47 10.07 -9.93 4.27
CA ARG A 47 9.55 -9.82 5.64
C ARG A 47 8.45 -8.76 5.73
N MET A 48 8.62 -7.64 5.02
CA MET A 48 7.60 -6.59 4.92
C MET A 48 6.36 -7.06 4.15
N LEU A 49 6.55 -7.74 3.02
CA LEU A 49 5.47 -8.31 2.22
C LEU A 49 4.72 -9.39 2.99
N ASP A 50 5.37 -10.17 3.85
CA ASP A 50 4.66 -11.13 4.70
C ASP A 50 3.74 -10.46 5.70
N VAL A 51 4.19 -9.39 6.36
CA VAL A 51 3.34 -8.58 7.24
C VAL A 51 2.19 -7.97 6.45
N LEU A 52 2.47 -7.39 5.28
CA LEU A 52 1.44 -6.81 4.40
C LEU A 52 0.45 -7.88 3.91
N ARG A 53 0.91 -9.05 3.48
CA ARG A 53 0.07 -10.18 3.03
C ARG A 53 -0.80 -10.71 4.17
N HIS A 54 -0.26 -10.80 5.38
CA HIS A 54 -1.04 -11.19 6.55
C HIS A 54 -2.16 -10.17 6.84
N GLN A 55 -1.85 -8.88 6.78
CA GLN A 55 -2.83 -7.79 6.99
C GLN A 55 -3.86 -7.70 5.86
N ILE A 56 -3.44 -7.90 4.61
CA ILE A 56 -4.34 -7.97 3.44
C ILE A 56 -5.28 -9.17 3.58
N ARG A 57 -4.78 -10.35 3.97
CA ARG A 57 -5.60 -11.56 4.15
C ARG A 57 -6.66 -11.40 5.24
N ARG A 58 -6.36 -10.68 6.32
CA ARG A 58 -7.33 -10.40 7.39
C ARG A 58 -8.36 -9.34 7.00
N SER A 59 -8.04 -8.50 6.03
CA SER A 59 -8.82 -7.31 5.71
C SER A 59 -9.58 -7.43 4.38
N GLN A 60 -9.22 -8.39 3.52
CA GLN A 60 -10.01 -8.83 2.37
C GLN A 60 -11.00 -9.92 2.78
N GLY A 61 -12.17 -9.50 3.30
CA GLY A 61 -13.41 -10.22 3.01
C GLY A 61 -13.73 -10.10 1.52
N PRO A 62 -14.60 -10.96 0.94
CA PRO A 62 -14.75 -11.12 -0.51
C PRO A 62 -15.17 -9.80 -1.17
N TRP A 63 -14.18 -9.10 -1.72
CA TRP A 63 -14.37 -7.78 -2.32
C TRP A 63 -14.81 -7.96 -3.77
N ARG A 64 -16.12 -7.81 -3.98
CA ARG A 64 -16.77 -7.83 -5.29
C ARG A 64 -16.19 -6.72 -6.17
N ARG A 65 -15.44 -7.11 -7.21
CA ARG A 65 -14.97 -6.21 -8.29
C ARG A 65 -16.14 -5.34 -8.76
N SER A 66 -16.05 -4.04 -8.52
CA SER A 66 -16.82 -3.04 -9.26
C SER A 66 -15.88 -1.91 -9.64
N GLN A 67 -15.19 -2.11 -10.76
CA GLN A 67 -14.67 -1.01 -11.57
C GLN A 67 -15.46 -1.07 -12.87
N ARG A 68 -16.70 -0.56 -12.83
CA ARG A 68 -17.54 -0.31 -14.00
C ARG A 68 -17.16 1.06 -14.55
N GLY A 69 -17.12 1.17 -15.88
CA GLY A 69 -16.45 2.24 -16.62
C GLY A 69 -16.95 3.65 -16.35
N HIS A 70 -16.04 4.60 -16.57
CA HIS A 70 -16.38 5.98 -16.84
C HIS A 70 -16.48 6.14 -18.37
N HIS A 71 -17.71 6.35 -18.83
CA HIS A 71 -18.03 7.09 -20.06
C HIS A 71 -17.95 8.59 -19.78
#